data_AF-A0A1Y0BZM7-F1
#
_entry.id   AF-A0A1Y0BZM7-F1
#
_cell.length_a   1.000
_cell.length_b   1.000
_cell.length_c   1.000
_cell.angle_alpha   90.00
_cell.angle_beta   90.00
_cell.angle_gamma   90.00
#
_symmetry.space_group_name_H-M   'P 1'
#
loop_
_entity.id
_entity.type
_entity.pdbx_description
1 polymer ?
#
loop_
_entity_poly.entity_id
_entity_poly.type
_entity_poly.pdbx_seq_one_letter_code
_entity_poly.pdbx_strand_id
1 'polypeptide(L)'
;MDYASRTPLGEVGPKWEWATPLRRAADRRQALVEIDAIVAIMLGITAEELLTIYRTQFPVLQKYERDALYDANGRQLPGKLFSDYRKKSALNPEDLTIDGVTYVEPFLGVERERDMELAHKHFSALVEV
;
A
#
# COMPACT_ATOMS: atom_id res chain seq x y z
N MET A 1 -4.37 -4.09 -3.19
CA MET A 1 -5.74 -3.51 -3.10
C MET A 1 -5.93 -2.51 -4.21
N ASP A 2 -7.08 -2.53 -4.89
CA ASP A 2 -7.39 -1.54 -5.92
C ASP A 2 -8.49 -0.60 -5.42
N TYR A 3 -8.21 0.71 -5.46
CA TYR A 3 -9.15 1.75 -5.06
C TYR A 3 -9.55 2.52 -6.31
N ALA A 4 -10.84 2.51 -6.65
CA ALA A 4 -11.42 2.90 -7.95
C ALA A 4 -11.12 4.32 -8.48
N SER A 5 -10.39 5.16 -7.73
CA SER A 5 -10.04 6.54 -8.09
C SER A 5 -8.54 6.84 -8.00
N ARG A 6 -7.70 5.81 -8.09
CA ARG A 6 -6.24 5.95 -8.02
C ARG A 6 -5.69 6.38 -9.39
N THR A 7 -4.94 7.48 -9.43
CA THR A 7 -4.15 7.85 -10.61
C THR A 7 -2.93 6.94 -10.76
N PRO A 8 -2.70 6.33 -11.94
CA PRO A 8 -1.48 5.57 -12.23
C PRO A 8 -0.21 6.43 -12.09
N LEU A 9 0.92 5.83 -11.70
CA LEU A 9 2.18 6.57 -11.53
C LEU A 9 2.66 7.27 -12.82
N GLY A 10 2.36 6.71 -13.98
CA GLY A 10 2.76 7.24 -15.28
C GLY A 10 1.96 8.45 -15.77
N GLU A 11 0.86 8.83 -15.09
CA GLU A 11 -0.06 9.89 -15.53
C GLU A 11 0.17 11.24 -14.81
N VAL A 12 1.35 11.44 -14.22
CA VAL A 12 1.72 12.71 -13.57
C VAL A 12 2.17 13.74 -14.61
N GLY A 13 1.42 14.83 -14.75
CA GLY A 13 1.77 15.94 -15.65
C GLY A 13 2.85 16.88 -15.09
N PRO A 14 3.41 17.78 -15.93
CA PRO A 14 4.46 18.72 -15.53
C PRO A 14 3.96 19.86 -14.62
N LYS A 15 2.64 20.02 -14.47
CA LYS A 15 2.03 21.02 -13.59
C LYS A 15 1.64 20.37 -12.28
N TRP A 16 2.06 21.00 -11.18
CA TRP A 16 1.63 20.61 -9.85
C TRP A 16 0.24 21.16 -9.55
N GLU A 17 -0.73 20.27 -9.44
CA GLU A 17 -2.12 20.59 -9.16
C GLU A 17 -2.59 19.93 -7.86
N TRP A 18 -3.77 20.29 -7.39
CA TRP A 18 -4.32 19.75 -6.14
C TRP A 18 -4.46 18.22 -6.16
N ALA A 19 -4.69 17.65 -7.34
CA ALA A 19 -4.82 16.22 -7.60
C ALA A 19 -3.48 15.48 -7.79
N THR A 20 -2.37 16.19 -8.01
CA THR A 20 -1.05 15.58 -8.22
C THR A 20 -0.54 14.72 -7.05
N PRO A 21 -0.63 15.14 -5.76
CA PRO A 21 -0.09 14.33 -4.68
C PRO A 21 -0.98 13.12 -4.33
N LEU A 22 -0.34 11.99 -4.00
CA LEU A 22 -1.01 10.81 -3.45
C LEU A 22 -1.48 11.05 -2.01
N ARG A 23 -2.75 11.40 -1.84
CA ARG A 23 -3.33 11.78 -0.54
C ARG A 23 -3.76 10.60 0.32
N ARG A 24 -4.22 9.50 -0.29
CA ARG A 24 -4.60 8.29 0.46
C ARG A 24 -3.35 7.54 0.91
N ALA A 25 -3.40 7.00 2.12
CA ALA A 25 -2.29 6.20 2.65
C ALA A 25 -2.08 4.94 1.79
N ALA A 26 -3.16 4.31 1.34
CA ALA A 26 -3.10 3.15 0.45
C ALA A 26 -2.43 3.46 -0.88
N ASP A 27 -2.74 4.61 -1.51
CA ASP A 27 -2.11 5.01 -2.78
C ASP A 27 -0.60 5.23 -2.62
N ARG A 28 -0.18 5.88 -1.53
CA ARG A 28 1.25 6.06 -1.23
C ARG A 28 1.96 4.72 -1.04
N ARG A 29 1.34 3.80 -0.30
CA ARG A 29 1.92 2.46 -0.08
C ARG A 29 2.04 1.69 -1.39
N GLN A 30 1.02 1.73 -2.24
CA GLN A 30 1.04 1.09 -3.55
C GLN A 30 2.13 1.68 -4.45
N ALA A 31 2.27 3.01 -4.48
CA ALA A 31 3.35 3.68 -5.20
C ALA A 31 4.74 3.23 -4.73
N LEU A 32 4.95 3.06 -3.41
CA LEU A 32 6.22 2.53 -2.89
C LEU A 32 6.53 1.13 -3.41
N VAL A 33 5.54 0.24 -3.46
CA VAL A 33 5.71 -1.12 -4.00
C VAL A 33 6.06 -1.08 -5.50
N GLU A 34 5.36 -0.24 -6.25
CA GLU A 34 5.59 -0.11 -7.69
C GLU A 34 6.96 0.49 -8.00
N ILE A 35 7.40 1.50 -7.24
CA ILE A 35 8.75 2.08 -7.35
C ILE A 35 9.81 1.01 -7.07
N ASP A 36 9.67 0.22 -6.00
CA ASP A 36 10.61 -0.85 -5.68
C ASP A 36 10.71 -1.86 -6.83
N ALA A 37 9.57 -2.25 -7.43
CA ALA A 37 9.53 -3.16 -8.57
C ALA A 37 10.16 -2.55 -9.84
N ILE A 38 9.87 -1.30 -10.17
CA ILE A 38 10.46 -0.59 -11.31
C ILE A 38 11.98 -0.51 -11.15
N VAL A 39 12.47 -0.12 -9.97
CA VAL A 39 13.90 -0.02 -9.69
C VAL A 39 14.57 -1.40 -9.75
N ALA A 40 13.93 -2.45 -9.25
CA ALA A 40 14.43 -3.82 -9.37
C ALA A 40 14.63 -4.21 -10.84
N ILE A 41 13.63 -3.96 -11.70
CA ILE A 41 13.71 -4.24 -13.13
C ILE A 41 14.84 -3.43 -13.79
N MET A 42 14.95 -2.13 -13.49
CA MET A 42 16.02 -1.28 -14.02
C MET A 42 17.42 -1.79 -13.66
N LEU A 43 17.57 -2.45 -12.51
CA LEU A 43 18.82 -3.02 -12.03
C LEU A 43 19.04 -4.49 -12.42
N GLY A 44 18.11 -5.09 -13.17
CA GLY A 44 18.17 -6.50 -13.55
C GLY A 44 17.94 -7.47 -12.38
N ILE A 45 17.28 -7.01 -11.31
CA ILE A 45 16.92 -7.81 -10.13
C ILE A 45 15.61 -8.54 -10.43
N THR A 46 15.61 -9.86 -10.27
CA THR A 46 14.43 -10.71 -10.44
C THR A 46 13.40 -10.48 -9.34
N ALA A 47 12.15 -10.91 -9.57
CA ALA A 47 11.11 -10.80 -8.54
C ALA A 47 11.51 -11.56 -7.27
N GLU A 48 12.07 -12.77 -7.42
CA GLU A 48 12.53 -13.62 -6.33
C GLU A 48 13.66 -12.98 -5.51
N GLU A 49 14.59 -12.31 -6.18
CA GLU A 49 15.67 -11.55 -5.52
C GLU A 49 15.13 -10.32 -4.80
N LEU A 50 14.19 -9.58 -5.39
CA LEU A 50 13.52 -8.46 -4.74
C LEU A 50 12.79 -8.90 -3.47
N LEU A 51 12.07 -10.03 -3.52
CA LEU A 51 11.46 -10.63 -2.32
C LEU A 51 12.50 -11.04 -1.28
N THR A 52 13.64 -11.58 -1.71
CA THR A 52 14.74 -11.96 -0.81
C THR A 52 15.34 -10.74 -0.10
N ILE A 53 15.54 -9.63 -0.83
CA ILE A 53 15.97 -8.35 -0.28
C ILE A 53 14.95 -7.86 0.76
N TYR A 54 13.66 -7.86 0.42
CA TYR A 54 12.59 -7.46 1.35
C TYR A 54 12.60 -8.28 2.65
N ARG A 55 12.71 -9.61 2.54
CA ARG A 55 12.70 -10.54 3.68
C ARG A 55 13.92 -10.38 4.60
N THR A 56 15.09 -10.09 4.03
CA THR A 56 16.36 -10.09 4.78
C THR A 56 16.78 -8.71 5.27
N GLN A 57 16.56 -7.67 4.46
CA GLN A 57 17.09 -6.33 4.73
C GLN A 57 16.07 -5.40 5.40
N PHE A 58 14.77 -5.72 5.33
CA PHE A 58 13.71 -4.81 5.78
C PHE A 58 12.78 -5.40 6.87
N PRO A 59 13.31 -5.95 7.98
CA PRO A 59 12.48 -6.57 9.03
C PRO A 59 11.53 -5.58 9.72
N VAL A 60 11.91 -4.31 9.82
CA VAL A 60 11.06 -3.25 10.38
C VAL A 60 9.86 -2.96 9.46
N LEU A 61 10.09 -2.87 8.15
CA LEU A 61 9.02 -2.68 7.17
C LEU A 61 8.06 -3.86 7.15
N GLN A 62 8.56 -5.09 7.26
CA GLN A 62 7.71 -6.28 7.39
C GLN A 62 6.78 -6.20 8.60
N LYS A 63 7.27 -5.68 9.73
CA LYS A 63 6.41 -5.42 10.89
C LYS A 63 5.33 -4.40 10.57
N TYR A 64 5.68 -3.28 9.94
CA TYR A 64 4.70 -2.26 9.56
C TYR A 64 3.64 -2.77 8.58
N GLU A 65 4.03 -3.58 7.58
CA GLU A 65 3.07 -4.18 6.64
C GLU A 65 2.12 -5.16 7.35
N ARG A 66 2.62 -5.99 8.29
CA ARG A 66 1.76 -6.88 9.11
C ARG A 66 0.78 -6.13 10.02
N ASP A 67 1.13 -4.91 10.40
CA ASP A 67 0.34 -4.06 11.29
C ASP A 67 -0.45 -2.98 10.52
N ALA A 68 -0.50 -3.06 9.18
CA ALA A 68 -1.25 -2.14 8.35
C ALA A 68 -2.63 -2.70 7.98
N LEU A 69 -3.66 -1.98 8.41
CA LEU A 69 -5.03 -2.12 7.91
C LEU A 69 -5.47 -0.80 7.27
N TYR A 70 -6.16 -0.88 6.15
CA TYR A 70 -6.73 0.28 5.46
C TYR A 70 -8.24 0.17 5.41
N ASP A 71 -8.89 1.31 5.54
CA ASP A 71 -10.34 1.44 5.42
C ASP A 71 -10.79 1.55 3.97
N ALA A 72 -12.10 1.51 3.73
CA ALA A 72 -12.69 1.60 2.38
C ALA A 72 -12.30 2.88 1.61
N ASN A 73 -11.86 3.92 2.32
CA ASN A 73 -11.40 5.18 1.74
C ASN A 73 -9.86 5.25 1.57
N GLY A 74 -9.14 4.16 1.86
CA GLY A 74 -7.69 4.08 1.72
C GLY A 74 -6.91 4.79 2.83
N ARG A 75 -7.53 5.07 3.98
CA ARG A 75 -6.88 5.59 5.18
C ARG A 75 -6.33 4.42 6.00
N GLN A 76 -5.09 4.51 6.44
CA GLN A 76 -4.51 3.53 7.34
C GLN A 76 -5.09 3.72 8.74
N LEU A 77 -5.47 2.62 9.40
CA LEU A 77 -5.98 2.65 10.76
C LEU A 77 -4.89 3.14 11.73
N PRO A 78 -5.22 4.06 12.66
CA PRO A 78 -4.31 4.44 13.72
C PRO A 78 -4.08 3.26 14.67
N GLY A 79 -2.92 3.23 15.34
CA GLY A 79 -2.50 2.07 16.14
C GLY A 79 -3.50 1.62 17.22
N LYS A 80 -4.23 2.56 17.84
CA LYS A 80 -5.30 2.24 18.79
C LYS A 80 -6.45 1.49 18.10
N LEU A 81 -6.98 2.03 17.00
CA LEU A 81 -8.09 1.42 16.27
C LEU A 81 -7.71 0.06 15.67
N PHE A 82 -6.49 -0.06 15.14
CA PHE A 82 -5.94 -1.33 14.69
C PHE A 82 -5.92 -2.38 15.81
N SER A 83 -5.44 -1.99 16.99
CA SER A 83 -5.35 -2.89 18.16
C SER A 83 -6.73 -3.33 18.64
N ASP A 84 -7.70 -2.40 18.66
CA ASP A 84 -9.07 -2.67 19.07
C ASP A 84 -9.78 -3.61 18.06
N TYR A 85 -9.60 -3.36 16.76
CA TYR A 85 -10.18 -4.21 15.70
C TYR A 85 -9.59 -5.63 15.67
N ARG A 86 -8.29 -5.80 15.94
CA ARG A 86 -7.70 -7.15 16.06
C ARG A 86 -8.22 -7.94 17.25
N LYS A 87 -8.64 -7.27 18.33
CA LYS A 87 -9.18 -7.91 19.53
C LYS A 87 -10.66 -8.19 19.44
N LYS A 88 -11.40 -7.35 18.73
CA LYS A 88 -12.86 -7.40 18.61
C LYS A 88 -13.23 -7.58 17.14
N SER A 89 -13.83 -8.72 16.80
CA SER A 89 -14.23 -9.02 15.41
C SER A 89 -15.30 -8.07 14.84
N ALA A 90 -15.94 -7.28 15.69
CA ALA A 90 -16.83 -6.19 15.31
C ALA A 90 -16.68 -5.04 16.33
N LEU A 91 -16.56 -3.81 15.82
CA LEU A 91 -16.54 -2.58 16.62
C LEU A 91 -17.85 -1.84 16.49
N ASN A 92 -18.28 -1.14 17.54
CA ASN A 92 -19.40 -0.23 17.44
C ASN A 92 -19.02 0.95 16.53
N PRO A 93 -19.96 1.58 15.80
CA PRO A 93 -19.67 2.73 14.94
C PRO A 93 -18.97 3.90 15.66
N GLU A 94 -19.26 4.08 16.95
CA GLU A 94 -18.62 5.08 17.80
C GLU A 94 -17.12 4.82 18.03
N ASP A 95 -16.71 3.54 18.11
CA ASP A 95 -15.31 3.14 18.25
C ASP A 95 -14.51 3.38 16.96
N LEU A 96 -15.18 3.52 15.81
CA LEU A 96 -14.55 3.80 14.52
C LEU A 96 -14.18 5.26 14.33
N THR A 97 -14.53 6.14 15.27
CA THR A 97 -14.24 7.58 15.18
C THR A 97 -13.07 7.95 16.08
N ILE A 98 -11.97 8.40 15.47
CA ILE A 98 -10.76 8.86 16.17
C ILE A 98 -10.50 10.31 15.76
N ASP A 99 -10.38 11.20 16.74
CA ASP A 99 -10.10 12.63 16.53
C ASP A 99 -11.02 13.31 15.49
N GLY A 100 -12.31 12.96 15.52
CA GLY A 100 -13.32 13.50 14.59
C GLY A 100 -13.33 12.86 13.21
N VAL A 101 -12.50 11.83 12.97
CA VAL A 101 -12.45 11.08 11.71
C VAL A 101 -13.05 9.70 11.89
N THR A 102 -14.17 9.43 11.21
CA THR A 102 -14.82 8.11 11.17
C THR A 102 -14.21 7.24 10.08
N TYR A 103 -13.67 6.09 10.45
CA TYR A 103 -13.11 5.06 9.55
C TYR A 103 -14.21 4.14 9.04
N VAL A 104 -14.09 3.65 7.80
CA VAL A 104 -15.17 2.94 7.10
C VAL A 104 -14.74 1.51 6.75
N GLU A 105 -15.50 0.54 7.21
CA GLU A 105 -15.31 -0.87 6.86
C GLU A 105 -15.62 -1.16 5.37
N PRO A 106 -15.08 -2.25 4.78
CA PRO A 106 -14.20 -3.25 5.40
C PRO A 106 -12.79 -2.72 5.64
N PHE A 107 -12.16 -3.21 6.72
CA PHE A 107 -10.74 -3.01 6.94
C PHE A 107 -9.95 -4.13 6.29
N LEU A 108 -9.00 -3.76 5.44
CA LEU A 108 -8.27 -4.70 4.61
C LEU A 108 -6.78 -4.64 4.95
N GLY A 109 -6.17 -5.82 5.11
CA GLY A 109 -4.73 -5.97 5.26
C GLY A 109 -4.00 -5.92 3.93
N VAL A 110 -2.67 -5.87 4.00
CA VAL A 110 -1.79 -5.81 2.83
C VAL A 110 -0.83 -6.98 2.81
N GLU A 111 -0.37 -7.34 1.61
CA GLU A 111 0.54 -8.47 1.40
C GLU A 111 1.67 -8.03 0.47
N ARG A 112 2.70 -7.39 1.04
CA ARG A 112 3.76 -6.74 0.26
C ARG A 112 4.49 -7.67 -0.69
N GLU A 113 4.73 -8.92 -0.29
CA GLU A 113 5.37 -9.90 -1.18
C GLU A 113 4.53 -10.13 -2.43
N ARG A 114 3.24 -10.42 -2.25
CA ARG A 114 2.31 -10.59 -3.36
C ARG A 114 2.20 -9.35 -4.23
N ASP A 115 2.13 -8.17 -3.61
CA ASP A 115 2.03 -6.90 -4.35
C ASP A 115 3.30 -6.59 -5.15
N MET A 116 4.50 -6.90 -4.61
CA MET A 116 5.77 -6.77 -5.33
C MET A 116 5.86 -7.74 -6.50
N GLU A 117 5.44 -9.00 -6.34
CA GLU A 117 5.38 -9.97 -7.45
C GLU A 117 4.48 -9.48 -8.58
N LEU A 118 3.29 -8.99 -8.24
CA LEU A 118 2.33 -8.48 -9.21
C LEU A 118 2.86 -7.23 -9.91
N ALA A 119 3.47 -6.30 -9.17
CA ALA A 119 4.08 -5.10 -9.73
C ALA A 119 5.26 -5.44 -10.64
N HIS A 120 6.17 -6.31 -10.21
CA HIS A 120 7.33 -6.74 -11.00
C HIS A 120 6.88 -7.40 -12.31
N LYS A 121 5.92 -8.33 -12.25
CA LYS A 121 5.33 -8.95 -13.44
C LYS A 121 4.71 -7.91 -14.38
N HIS A 122 3.93 -6.97 -13.83
CA HIS A 122 3.28 -5.94 -14.63
C HIS A 122 4.30 -5.06 -15.37
N PHE A 123 5.29 -4.52 -14.66
CA PHE A 123 6.27 -3.61 -15.25
C PHE A 123 7.26 -4.32 -16.17
N SER A 124 7.62 -5.58 -15.91
CA SER A 124 8.44 -6.37 -16.83
C SER A 124 7.76 -6.50 -18.20
N ALA A 125 6.46 -6.77 -18.21
CA ALA A 125 5.67 -6.86 -19.45
C ALA A 125 5.57 -5.54 -20.23
N LEU A 126 5.83 -4.38 -19.60
CA LEU A 126 5.86 -3.08 -20.28
C LEU A 126 7.21 -2.78 -20.93
N VAL A 127 8.30 -3.40 -20.44
CA VAL A 127 9.66 -3.18 -20.96
C VAL A 127 9.97 -4.11 -22.14
N GLU A 128 9.29 -5.24 -22.24
CA GLU A 128 9.45 -6.22 -23.33
C GLU A 128 8.72 -5.84 -24.65
N VAL A 129 8.17 -4.62 -24.74
CA VAL A 129 7.42 -4.11 -25.91
C VAL A 129 8.28 -3.25 -26.83
#